data_AF-A0A2A4FZT3-F1
#
_entry.id   AF-A0A2A4FZT3-F1
#
_cell.length_a   1.000
_cell.length_b   1.000
_cell.length_c   1.000
_cell.angle_alpha   90.00
_cell.angle_beta   90.00
_cell.angle_gamma   90.00
#
_symmetry.space_group_name_H-M   'P 1'
#
loop_
_entity.id
_entity.type
_entity.pdbx_description
1 polymer ?
#
loop_
_entity_poly.entity_id
_entity_poly.type
_entity_poly.pdbx_seq_one_letter_code
_entity_poly.pdbx_strand_id
1 'polypeptide(L)' 'MMSKDKPTGGEPGRRVDFADFAARLIRRREQLGDDLVIPRNGGNRRTASKRALLEAIEATGKRW' A
#
# COMPACT_ATOMS: atom_id res chain seq x y z
N MET A 1 -14.15 9.86 -34.20
CA MET A 1 -12.84 9.71 -33.56
C MET A 1 -12.96 10.34 -32.18
N MET A 2 -13.08 9.53 -31.11
CA MET A 2 -13.29 10.05 -29.76
C MET A 2 -11.94 10.18 -29.06
N SER A 3 -11.53 11.43 -28.76
CA SER A 3 -10.37 11.69 -27.90
C SER A 3 -10.59 11.03 -26.55
N LYS A 4 -9.64 10.17 -26.15
CA LYS A 4 -9.56 9.65 -24.78
C LYS A 4 -8.86 10.70 -23.93
N ASP A 5 -9.58 11.75 -23.56
CA ASP A 5 -9.10 12.66 -22.51
C ASP A 5 -9.09 11.86 -21.19
N LYS A 6 -7.89 11.57 -20.70
CA LYS A 6 -7.68 10.86 -19.43
C LYS A 6 -8.07 11.82 -18.30
N PRO A 7 -9.00 11.46 -17.40
CA PRO A 7 -9.39 12.36 -16.32
C PRO A 7 -8.19 12.58 -15.39
N THR A 8 -7.65 13.79 -15.37
CA THR A 8 -6.62 14.21 -14.41
C THR A 8 -7.31 14.62 -13.11
N GLY A 9 -7.35 13.68 -12.16
CA GLY A 9 -7.33 13.99 -10.72
C GLY A 9 -8.54 14.74 -10.15
N GLY A 10 -9.72 14.12 -10.20
CA GLY A 10 -10.97 14.65 -9.64
C GLY A 10 -11.33 14.18 -8.23
N GLU A 11 -10.43 13.54 -7.49
CA GLU A 11 -10.68 13.29 -6.06
C GLU A 11 -10.40 14.57 -5.25
N PRO A 12 -11.32 15.02 -4.39
CA PRO A 12 -11.10 16.18 -3.50
C PRO A 12 -10.14 15.80 -2.38
N GLY A 13 -8.88 15.55 -2.73
CA GLY A 13 -7.78 15.25 -1.82
C GLY A 13 -6.76 16.38 -1.82
N ARG A 14 -6.21 16.71 -0.63
CA ARG A 14 -5.06 17.61 -0.55
C ARG A 14 -3.88 16.98 -1.30
N ARG A 15 -3.36 17.68 -2.30
CA ARG A 15 -2.09 17.34 -2.92
C ARG A 15 -0.97 17.56 -1.90
N VAL A 16 -0.12 16.56 -1.73
CA VAL A 16 1.06 16.62 -0.85
C VAL A 16 2.29 16.38 -1.71
N ASP A 17 3.34 17.17 -1.47
CA ASP A 17 4.64 16.89 -2.05
C ASP A 17 5.19 15.57 -1.49
N PHE A 18 5.84 14.77 -2.35
CA PHE A 18 6.29 13.44 -1.97
C PHE A 18 7.48 13.48 -1.01
N ALA A 19 8.40 14.43 -1.17
CA ALA A 19 9.54 14.58 -0.27
C ALA A 19 9.09 15.06 1.11
N ASP A 20 8.16 16.03 1.16
CA ASP A 20 7.55 16.47 2.42
C ASP A 20 6.82 15.34 3.14
N PHE A 21 6.08 14.52 2.38
CA PHE A 21 5.40 13.37 2.94
C PHE A 21 6.39 12.34 3.51
N ALA A 22 7.47 12.04 2.79
CA ALA A 22 8.51 11.12 3.23
C ALA A 22 9.20 11.61 4.52
N ALA A 23 9.57 12.89 4.60
CA ALA A 23 10.16 13.47 5.80
C ALA A 23 9.23 13.35 7.02
N ARG A 24 7.92 13.59 6.82
CA ARG A 24 6.91 13.43 7.87
C ARG A 24 6.76 11.98 8.33
N LEU A 25 6.88 11.00 7.43
CA LEU A 25 6.83 9.58 7.78
C LEU A 25 8.03 9.16 8.62
N ILE A 26 9.24 9.61 8.27
CA ILE A 26 10.48 9.32 9.03
C ILE A 26 10.34 9.85 10.45
N ARG A 27 10.02 11.14 10.58
CA ARG A 27 9.77 11.77 11.89
C ARG A 27 8.72 11.01 12.70
N ARG A 28 7.64 10.58 12.05
CA ARG A 28 6.56 9.85 12.73
C ARG A 28 7.02 8.48 13.22
N ARG A 29 7.89 7.81 12.47
CA ARG A 29 8.46 6.50 12.84
C ARG A 29 9.40 6.64 14.04
N GLU A 30 10.29 7.63 14.03
CA GLU A 30 11.18 7.94 15.17
C GLU A 30 10.39 8.21 16.45
N GLN A 31 9.28 8.95 16.35
CA GLN A 31 8.40 9.22 17.49
C GLN A 31 7.68 7.99 18.04
N LEU A 32 7.49 6.95 17.22
CA LEU A 32 6.78 5.73 17.59
C LEU A 32 7.71 4.65 18.14
N GLY A 33 9.03 4.79 17.96
CA GLY A 33 10.03 3.83 18.42
C GLY A 33 10.31 2.70 17.42
N ASP A 34 11.49 2.10 17.55
CA ASP A 34 11.96 0.99 16.71
C ASP A 34 11.24 -0.33 17.00
N ASP A 35 10.54 -0.40 18.13
CA ASP A 35 9.70 -1.51 18.58
C ASP A 35 8.27 -1.45 18.01
N LEU A 36 7.95 -0.45 17.16
CA LEU A 36 6.67 -0.35 16.48
C LEU A 36 6.41 -1.60 15.62
N VAL A 37 5.67 -2.56 16.18
CA VAL A 37 5.14 -3.70 15.45
C VAL A 37 3.96 -3.22 14.61
N ILE A 38 4.19 -2.97 13.32
CA ILE A 38 3.10 -2.73 12.38
C ILE A 38 2.39 -4.06 12.15
N PRO A 39 1.13 -4.24 12.61
CA PRO A 39 0.39 -5.45 12.30
C PRO A 39 0.28 -5.54 10.78
N ARG A 40 0.95 -6.53 10.19
CA ARG A 40 0.68 -6.87 8.80
C ARG A 40 -0.80 -7.18 8.69
N ASN A 41 -1.42 -6.80 7.56
CA ASN A 41 -2.81 -7.11 7.26
C ASN A 41 -3.04 -8.63 7.28
N GLY A 42 -3.21 -9.20 8.48
CA GLY A 42 -3.55 -10.59 8.77
C GLY A 42 -5.05 -10.82 8.68
N GLY A 43 -5.74 -10.01 7.86
CA GLY A 43 -7.17 -10.05 7.70
C GLY A 43 -7.61 -11.48 7.35
N ASN A 44 -8.39 -12.08 8.24
CA ASN A 44 -8.85 -13.46 8.11
C ASN A 44 -9.96 -13.62 7.06
N ARG A 45 -10.49 -12.49 6.55
CA ARG A 45 -11.49 -12.44 5.48
C ARG A 45 -10.83 -12.46 4.10
N ARG A 46 -10.08 -13.53 3.80
CA ARG A 46 -9.55 -13.76 2.45
C ARG A 46 -10.65 -14.37 1.58
N THR A 47 -10.88 -13.81 0.40
CA THR A 47 -11.71 -14.46 -0.62
C THR A 47 -11.05 -15.76 -1.10
N ALA A 48 -11.81 -16.65 -1.74
CA ALA A 48 -11.26 -17.86 -2.35
C ALA A 48 -10.16 -17.54 -3.37
N SER A 49 -10.38 -16.53 -4.23
CA SER A 49 -9.38 -16.07 -5.21
C SER A 49 -8.09 -15.59 -4.55
N LYS A 50 -8.18 -14.86 -3.43
CA LYS A 50 -7.00 -14.39 -2.71
C LYS A 50 -6.22 -15.51 -2.04
N ARG A 51 -6.88 -16.57 -1.57
CA ARG A 51 -6.20 -17.75 -1.02
C ARG A 51 -5.42 -18.51 -2.08
N ALA A 52 -6.07 -18.79 -3.23
CA ALA A 52 -5.42 -19.46 -4.36
C ALA A 52 -4.20 -18.70 -4.87
N LEU A 53 -4.28 -17.36 -4.95
CA LEU A 53 -3.14 -16.54 -5.34
C LEU A 53 -1.97 -16.65 -4.34
N LEU A 54 -2.25 -16.62 -3.04
CA LEU A 54 -1.20 -16.71 -2.02
C LEU A 54 -0.54 -18.09 -2.01
N GLU A 55 -1.29 -19.18 -2.20
CA GLU A 55 -0.74 -20.54 -2.37
C GLU A 55 0.16 -20.63 -3.60
N ALA A 56 -0.26 -20.07 -4.75
CA ALA A 56 0.55 -20.05 -5.95
C ALA A 56 1.87 -19.28 -5.74
N ILE A 57 1.84 -18.17 -5.00
CA ILE A 57 3.04 -17.41 -4.63
C ILE A 57 3.95 -18.24 -3.71
N GLU A 58 3.38 -18.90 -2.69
CA GLU A 58 4.12 -19.75 -1.76
C GLU A 58 4.83 -20.92 -2.49
N ALA A 59 4.15 -21.55 -3.45
CA ALA A 59 4.71 -22.61 -4.28
C ALA A 59 5.94 -22.17 -5.10
N THR A 60 6.13 -20.86 -5.35
CA THR A 60 7.33 -20.35 -6.03
C THR A 60 8.57 -20.32 -5.13
N GLY A 61 8.41 -20.43 -3.80
CA GLY A 61 9.49 -20.31 -2.82
C GLY A 61 10.10 -18.91 -2.70
N LYS A 62 9.56 -17.90 -3.42
CA LYS A 62 10.06 -16.52 -3.39
C LYS A 62 9.38 -15.73 -2.29
N ARG A 63 10.16 -15.08 -1.42
CA ARG A 63 9.65 -14.12 -0.44
C ARG A 63 9.62 -12.72 -1.06
N TRP A 64 8.45 -12.09 -1.01
CA TRP A 64 8.22 -10.68 -1.35
C TRP A 64 7.99 -9.87 -0.08
#